data_AF-A0A965JX56-F1
#
_entry.id   AF-A0A965JX56-F1
#
_cell.length_a   1.000
_cell.length_b   1.000
_cell.length_c   1.000
_cell.angle_alpha   90.00
_cell.angle_beta   90.00
_cell.angle_gamma   90.00
#
_symmetry.space_group_name_H-M   'P 1'
#
loop_
_entity.id
_entity.type
_entity.pdbx_description
1 polymer ?
#
loop_
_entity_poly.entity_id
_entity_poly.type
_entity_poly.pdbx_seq_one_letter_code
_entity_poly.pdbx_strand_id
1 'polypeptide(L)' 'SSRSALASRTVDVSSIAEAAEAAYEGFARLGWDLVKGEGEATLRTQAITVRCLQRADGSMPDNEDEAGLVAIVAKSY' A
#
# COMPACT_ATOMS: atom_id res chain seq x y z
N SER A 1 -11.28 8.93 17.32
CA SER A 1 -11.03 9.66 16.05
C SER A 1 -10.67 8.69 14.96
N SER A 2 -11.29 8.77 13.79
CA SER A 2 -11.21 7.82 12.67
C SER A 2 -9.79 7.42 12.24
N ARG A 3 -8.78 8.25 12.53
CA ARG A 3 -7.34 7.96 12.36
C ARG A 3 -6.81 6.77 13.19
N SER A 4 -7.35 6.55 14.39
CA SER A 4 -6.86 5.48 15.29
C SER A 4 -7.33 4.08 14.89
N ALA A 5 -8.47 3.97 14.19
CA ALA A 5 -8.99 2.69 13.70
C ALA A 5 -8.33 2.25 12.38
N LEU A 6 -7.85 3.20 11.56
CA LEU A 6 -7.07 2.90 10.36
C LEU A 6 -5.65 2.41 10.70
N ALA A 7 -5.00 3.00 11.70
CA ALA A 7 -3.65 2.59 12.11
C ALA A 7 -3.60 1.15 12.66
N SER A 8 -4.66 0.68 13.33
CA SER A 8 -4.71 -0.67 13.92
C SER A 8 -4.98 -1.81 12.92
N ARG A 9 -5.21 -1.53 11.64
CA ARG A 9 -5.46 -2.54 10.59
C ARG A 9 -4.58 -2.38 9.35
N THR A 10 -3.49 -1.61 9.47
CA THR A 10 -2.48 -1.49 8.42
C THR A 10 -1.27 -2.31 8.83
N VAL A 11 -0.90 -3.29 8.02
CA VAL A 11 0.24 -4.19 8.26
C VAL A 11 1.40 -3.78 7.37
N ASP A 12 2.58 -3.61 7.97
CA ASP A 12 3.82 -3.37 7.22
C ASP A 12 4.31 -4.69 6.64
N VAL A 13 4.53 -4.71 5.32
CA VAL A 13 4.94 -5.91 4.58
C VAL A 13 6.06 -5.57 3.61
N SER A 14 6.80 -6.60 3.20
CA SER A 14 8.03 -6.46 2.42
C SER A 14 7.96 -7.12 1.04
N SER A 15 6.80 -7.71 0.69
CA SER A 15 6.58 -8.35 -0.60
C SER A 15 5.15 -8.17 -1.12
N ILE A 16 4.97 -8.36 -2.43
CA ILE A 16 3.66 -8.33 -3.09
C ILE A 16 2.75 -9.46 -2.60
N ALA A 17 3.31 -10.64 -2.29
CA ALA A 17 2.55 -11.76 -1.76
C ALA A 17 1.98 -11.44 -0.36
N GLU A 18 2.81 -10.94 0.56
CA GLU A 18 2.36 -10.52 1.89
C GLU A 18 1.34 -9.39 1.82
N ALA A 19 1.54 -8.44 0.89
CA ALA A 19 0.58 -7.36 0.66
C ALA A 19 -0.77 -7.88 0.18
N ALA A 20 -0.78 -8.91 -0.66
CA ALA A 20 -2.02 -9.54 -1.11
C ALA A 20 -2.79 -10.15 0.07
N GLU A 21 -2.12 -10.97 0.89
CA GLU A 21 -2.71 -11.60 2.07
C GLU A 21 -3.27 -10.55 3.06
N ALA A 22 -2.46 -9.56 3.42
CA ALA A 22 -2.88 -8.50 4.35
C ALA A 22 -4.02 -7.63 3.80
N ALA A 23 -4.08 -7.40 2.49
CA ALA A 23 -5.13 -6.61 1.85
C ALA A 23 -6.51 -7.30 1.83
N TYR A 24 -6.59 -8.63 2.04
CA TYR A 24 -7.86 -9.33 2.23
C TYR A 24 -8.47 -9.05 3.61
N GLU A 25 -7.64 -8.86 4.62
CA GLU A 25 -8.09 -8.59 5.99
C GLU A 25 -8.17 -7.09 6.32
N GLY A 26 -7.47 -6.24 5.56
CA GLY A 26 -7.43 -4.80 5.79
C GLY A 26 -6.55 -4.06 4.81
N PHE A 27 -5.52 -3.39 5.33
CA PHE A 27 -4.59 -2.59 4.55
C PHE A 27 -3.17 -3.14 4.69
N ALA A 28 -2.41 -3.12 3.61
CA ALA A 28 -0.99 -3.40 3.62
C ALA A 28 -0.20 -2.13 3.27
N ARG A 29 0.91 -1.89 3.97
CA ARG A 29 1.87 -0.83 3.69
C ARG A 29 3.20 -1.43 3.27
N LEU A 30 3.68 -1.04 2.09
CA LEU A 30 4.93 -1.53 1.50
C LEU A 30 5.60 -0.46 0.64
N GLY A 31 6.88 -0.66 0.33
CA GLY A 31 7.64 0.25 -0.52
C GLY A 31 7.02 0.40 -1.91
N TRP A 32 6.92 1.64 -2.39
CA TRP A 32 6.40 1.93 -3.72
C TRP A 32 7.24 1.29 -4.83
N ASP A 33 8.55 1.15 -4.64
CA ASP A 33 9.44 0.49 -5.60
C ASP A 33 9.09 -0.99 -5.84
N LEU A 34 8.44 -1.65 -4.88
CA LEU A 34 7.94 -3.02 -5.05
C LEU A 34 6.62 -3.06 -5.83
N VAL A 35 5.82 -2.00 -5.70
CA VAL A 35 4.48 -1.92 -6.27
C VAL A 35 4.52 -1.34 -7.67
N LYS A 36 5.27 -0.27 -7.92
CA LYS A 36 5.31 0.42 -9.20
C LYS A 36 5.63 -0.55 -10.34
N GLY A 37 4.81 -0.55 -11.39
CA GLY A 37 4.98 -1.43 -12.55
C GLY A 37 4.36 -2.81 -12.34
N GLU A 38 5.21 -3.85 -12.26
CA GLU A 38 4.74 -5.25 -12.24
C GLU A 38 3.96 -5.61 -10.97
N GLY A 39 4.39 -5.12 -9.80
CA GLY A 39 3.73 -5.40 -8.52
C GLY A 39 2.28 -4.91 -8.50
N GLU A 40 2.01 -3.72 -9.06
CA GLU A 40 0.68 -3.14 -9.16
C GLU A 40 -0.19 -3.97 -10.11
N ALA A 41 0.37 -4.41 -11.24
CA ALA A 41 -0.33 -5.30 -12.15
C ALA A 41 -0.70 -6.62 -11.46
N THR A 42 0.21 -7.23 -10.70
CA THR A 42 -0.04 -8.44 -9.91
C THR A 42 -1.15 -8.22 -8.88
N LEU A 43 -1.09 -7.15 -8.08
CA LEU A 43 -2.14 -6.82 -7.10
C LEU A 43 -3.50 -6.60 -7.76
N ARG A 44 -3.52 -5.96 -8.94
CA ARG A 44 -4.75 -5.71 -9.70
C ARG A 44 -5.43 -6.99 -10.15
N THR A 45 -4.69 -8.04 -10.49
CA THR A 45 -5.28 -9.37 -10.81
C THR A 45 -6.09 -9.95 -9.64
N GLN A 46 -5.74 -9.54 -8.42
CA GLN A 46 -6.42 -9.93 -7.20
C GLN A 46 -7.38 -8.85 -6.72
N ALA A 47 -7.83 -7.92 -7.57
CA ALA A 47 -8.69 -6.81 -7.18
C ALA A 47 -8.18 -6.06 -5.93
N ILE A 48 -6.87 -5.82 -5.87
CA ILE A 48 -6.23 -4.98 -4.84
C ILE A 48 -5.68 -3.74 -5.54
N THR A 49 -5.93 -2.58 -4.95
CA THR A 49 -5.53 -1.29 -5.53
C THR A 49 -4.83 -0.39 -4.52
N VAL A 50 -3.96 0.49 -5.03
CA VAL A 50 -3.34 1.56 -4.25
C VAL A 50 -4.42 2.54 -3.79
N ARG A 51 -4.44 2.81 -2.48
CA ARG A 51 -5.36 3.75 -1.82
C ARG A 51 -4.70 5.08 -1.52
N CYS A 52 -3.41 5.05 -1.23
CA CYS A 52 -2.62 6.21 -0.87
C CYS A 52 -1.15 5.95 -1.21
N LEU A 53 -0.48 7.00 -1.67
CA LEU A 53 0.97 7.06 -1.78
C LEU A 53 1.46 8.16 -0.82
N GLN A 54 2.46 7.85 -0.01
CA GLN A 54 2.98 8.78 1.00
C GLN A 54 4.48 8.60 1.17
N ARG A 55 5.17 9.59 1.73
CA ARG A 55 6.55 9.43 2.22
C ARG A 55 6.56 8.54 3.47
N ALA A 56 7.74 8.04 3.85
CA ALA A 56 7.89 7.18 5.03
C ALA A 56 7.41 7.85 6.34
N ASP A 57 7.50 9.17 6.43
CA ASP A 57 7.00 9.97 7.56
C ASP A 57 5.48 10.23 7.51
N GLY A 58 4.79 9.75 6.47
CA GLY A 58 3.36 9.95 6.26
C GLY A 58 2.98 11.27 5.58
N SER A 59 3.94 12.10 5.18
CA SER A 59 3.67 13.30 4.39
C SER A 59 3.28 12.98 2.94
N MET A 60 2.56 13.89 2.31
CA MET A 60 2.18 13.77 0.90
C MET A 60 3.40 14.03 0.01
N PRO A 61 3.75 13.13 -0.92
CA PRO A 61 4.80 13.37 -1.90
C PRO A 61 4.39 14.43 -2.91
N ASP A 62 5.38 15.05 -3.57
CA ASP A 62 5.14 16.00 -4.64
C ASP A 62 4.74 15.26 -5.92
N ASN A 63 5.26 14.05 -6.13
CA ASN A 63 4.92 13.14 -7.23
C ASN A 63 5.30 11.68 -6.91
N GLU A 64 4.89 10.74 -7.77
CA GLU A 64 5.11 9.30 -7.61
C GLU A 64 6.50 8.79 -8.06
N ASP A 65 7.39 9.69 -8.50
CA ASP A 65 8.76 9.37 -8.90
C ASP A 65 9.79 9.66 -7.78
N GLU A 66 9.35 10.21 -6.64
CA GLU A 66 10.20 10.35 -5.46
C GLU A 66 10.66 8.98 -4.94
N ALA A 67 11.89 8.93 -4.43
CA ALA A 67 12.46 7.73 -3.84
C ALA A 67 11.92 7.50 -2.41
N GLY A 68 11.80 6.23 -2.01
CA GLY A 68 11.45 5.87 -0.63
C GLY A 68 9.98 6.13 -0.27
N LEU A 69 9.10 6.23 -1.27
CA LEU A 69 7.66 6.28 -1.04
C LEU A 69 7.14 4.94 -0.53
N VAL A 70 6.04 4.99 0.20
CA VAL A 70 5.27 3.82 0.64
C VAL A 70 3.87 3.90 0.08
N ALA A 71 3.38 2.76 -0.40
CA ALA A 71 2.02 2.57 -0.87
C ALA A 71 1.18 1.92 0.22
N ILE A 72 -0.05 2.38 0.37
CA ILE A 72 -1.10 1.69 1.13
C ILE A 72 -2.02 1.01 0.12
N VAL A 73 -2.17 -0.30 0.22
CA VAL A 73 -3.00 -1.11 -0.69
C VAL A 73 -4.11 -1.84 0.07
N ALA A 74 -5.25 -2.04 -0.59
CA ALA A 74 -6.40 -2.79 -0.03
C ALA A 74 -7.31 -3.34 -1.13
N LYS A 75 -8.08 -4.38 -0.81
CA LYS A 75 -9.08 -4.99 -1.70
C LYS A 75 -10.09 -3.96 -2.22
N SER A 76 -10.29 -3.91 -3.54
CA SER A 76 -11.34 -3.14 -4.22
C SER A 76 -12.67 -3.88 -4.21
N TYR A 77 -13.73 -3.13 -3.95
CA TYR A 77 -15.13 -3.60 -3.99
C TYR A 77 -15.67 -3.54 -5.42
#